data_AF-A0A1X0XXZ1-F1
#
_entry.id   AF-A0A1X0XXZ1-F1
#
_cell.length_a   1.000
_cell.length_b   1.000
_cell.length_c   1.000
_cell.angle_alpha   90.00
_cell.angle_beta   90.00
_cell.angle_gamma   90.00
#
_symmetry.space_group_name_H-M   'P 1'
#
loop_
_entity.id
_entity.type
_entity.pdbx_description
1 polymer ?
#
loop_
_entity_poly.entity_id
_entity_poly.type
_entity_poly.pdbx_seq_one_letter_code
_entity_poly.pdbx_strand_id
1 'polypeptide(L)'
;MGDKLPGRLAQHPTVRTVRGRQPRRPGILDADWLREICLDAGADDVAFARVDDPELASEVEHVEAALPGTKSYISLVVKMNRDNIRSTARSVANQEFHRSGELLNETAHRVVRRLQDAGYRALNPSATFPMEMDNYPGRIWVVAHKPVAVAAGLGVMGIHRNVIHPKFGNFILLGTILVDAPISRYGQPLDYSPCLECKLCVAACPVGAIGKDGSFDWLACSTHNYREFMGGFTDWVQTVADSTDAAEFRSRVTDSENASMWQSLSFKPNYKAAYCLAVCPAGEDVIEPYLDNRKSFLDLVLKPLQDKKETLYVLPNSKAKEYAERRYPHKRVRVVDGGRPQPSATP
;
A
#
# COMPACT_ATOMS: atom_id res chain seq x y z
N MET A 1 23.84 37.51 5.30
CA MET A 1 23.28 38.84 5.00
C MET A 1 21.81 38.78 5.40
N GLY A 2 21.49 39.16 6.64
CA GLY A 2 20.12 39.02 7.17
C GLY A 2 19.29 40.21 6.75
N ASP A 3 18.36 40.01 5.82
CA ASP A 3 17.42 41.06 5.42
C ASP A 3 16.71 41.61 6.65
N LYS A 4 16.76 42.94 6.82
CA LYS A 4 16.01 43.61 7.88
C LYS A 4 14.53 43.43 7.57
N LEU A 5 13.83 42.70 8.44
CA LEU A 5 12.38 42.55 8.36
C LEU A 5 11.72 43.94 8.27
N PRO A 6 10.67 44.09 7.45
CA PRO A 6 9.85 45.30 7.42
C PRO A 6 9.46 45.74 8.82
N GLY A 7 9.45 47.06 9.10
CA GLY A 7 9.29 47.60 10.45
C GLY A 7 8.03 47.10 11.17
N ARG A 8 6.91 46.94 10.45
CA ARG A 8 5.67 46.37 10.98
C ARG A 8 5.82 44.92 11.46
N LEU A 9 6.60 44.10 10.74
CA LEU A 9 6.88 42.72 11.13
C LEU A 9 7.86 42.66 12.31
N ALA A 10 8.89 43.50 12.32
CA ALA A 10 9.89 43.54 13.39
C ALA A 10 9.28 43.92 14.75
N GLN A 11 8.20 44.71 14.76
CA GLN A 11 7.50 45.14 15.97
C GLN A 11 6.47 44.12 16.48
N HIS A 12 6.08 43.13 15.66
CA HIS A 12 5.06 42.16 16.04
C HIS A 12 5.49 41.36 17.29
N PRO A 13 4.64 41.21 18.33
CA PRO A 13 5.01 40.56 19.59
C PRO A 13 5.61 39.16 19.40
N THR A 14 4.98 38.31 18.58
CA THR A 14 5.50 36.96 18.26
C THR A 14 6.88 36.98 17.61
N VAL A 15 7.15 37.94 16.71
CA VAL A 15 8.45 38.05 16.03
C VAL A 15 9.53 38.44 17.04
N ARG A 16 9.22 39.37 17.95
CA ARG A 16 10.14 39.75 19.04
C ARG A 16 10.41 38.59 19.97
N THR A 17 9.38 37.85 20.37
CA THR A 17 9.52 36.64 21.21
C THR A 17 10.41 35.59 20.54
N VAL A 18 10.20 35.30 19.26
CA VAL A 18 10.99 34.29 18.54
C VAL A 18 12.43 34.75 18.29
N ARG A 19 12.65 36.02 17.91
CA ARG A 19 14.00 36.58 17.73
C ARG A 19 14.78 36.66 19.05
N GLY A 20 14.09 36.71 20.18
CA GLY A 20 14.71 36.62 21.50
C GLY A 20 15.13 35.20 21.91
N ARG A 21 14.67 34.15 21.19
CA ARG A 21 15.08 32.77 21.43
C ARG A 21 16.34 32.44 20.62
N GLN A 22 17.21 31.59 21.18
CA GLN A 22 18.27 30.99 20.37
C GLN A 22 17.65 30.03 19.33
N PRO A 23 18.01 30.15 18.04
CA PRO A 23 17.52 29.23 17.03
C PRO A 23 18.09 27.84 17.30
N ARG A 24 17.20 26.88 17.57
CA ARG A 24 17.55 25.47 17.68
C ARG A 24 17.64 24.90 16.26
N ARG A 25 18.87 24.71 15.77
CA ARG A 25 19.11 23.94 14.54
C ARG A 25 19.37 22.50 14.97
N PRO A 26 18.44 21.58 14.73
CA PRO A 26 18.67 20.20 15.09
C PRO A 26 19.86 19.63 14.28
N GLY A 27 20.71 18.86 14.95
CA GLY A 27 21.83 18.17 14.33
C GLY A 27 21.40 16.84 13.71
N ILE A 28 22.32 15.86 13.73
CA ILE A 28 22.02 14.47 13.36
C ILE A 28 20.96 13.91 14.32
N LEU A 29 19.96 13.21 13.79
CA LEU A 29 18.96 12.47 14.58
C LEU A 29 19.59 11.23 15.18
N ASP A 30 19.45 11.03 16.48
CA ASP A 30 19.87 9.78 17.11
C ASP A 30 18.91 8.64 16.74
N ALA A 31 19.45 7.55 16.19
CA ALA A 31 18.68 6.41 15.69
C ALA A 31 17.97 5.63 16.81
N ASP A 32 18.56 5.57 18.01
CA ASP A 32 17.98 4.80 19.12
C ASP A 32 16.80 5.56 19.74
N TRP A 33 16.95 6.87 19.95
CA TRP A 33 15.83 7.75 20.30
C TRP A 33 14.71 7.71 19.25
N LEU A 34 15.07 7.76 17.96
CA LEU A 34 14.09 7.76 16.89
C LEU A 34 13.31 6.45 16.83
N ARG A 35 13.98 5.32 17.08
CA ARG A 35 13.34 4.01 17.20
C ARG A 35 12.37 3.97 18.37
N GLU A 36 12.80 4.42 19.55
CA GLU A 36 11.97 4.48 20.77
C GLU A 36 10.67 5.25 20.50
N ILE A 37 10.75 6.48 19.96
CA ILE A 37 9.54 7.28 19.72
C ILE A 37 8.60 6.67 18.67
N CYS A 38 9.13 5.89 17.71
CA CYS A 38 8.30 5.21 16.71
C CYS A 38 7.56 4.01 17.31
N LEU A 39 8.24 3.22 18.13
CA LEU A 39 7.64 2.09 18.84
C LEU A 39 6.61 2.57 19.86
N ASP A 40 6.93 3.59 20.65
CA ASP A 40 6.01 4.23 21.59
C ASP A 40 4.77 4.84 20.92
N ALA A 41 4.93 5.32 19.68
CA ALA A 41 3.82 5.87 18.90
C ALA A 41 2.86 4.79 18.38
N GLY A 42 3.29 3.52 18.33
CA GLY A 42 2.50 2.36 17.91
C GLY A 42 3.02 1.62 16.68
N ALA A 43 4.27 1.82 16.26
CA ALA A 43 4.89 0.98 15.22
C ALA A 43 5.27 -0.38 15.81
N ASP A 44 5.12 -1.45 15.01
CA ASP A 44 5.58 -2.79 15.38
C ASP A 44 7.06 -3.02 15.03
N ASP A 45 7.58 -2.30 14.03
CA ASP A 45 9.00 -2.18 13.73
C ASP A 45 9.30 -0.88 12.96
N VAL A 46 10.55 -0.47 12.95
CA VAL A 46 11.04 0.74 12.27
C VAL A 46 12.50 0.60 11.84
N ALA A 47 12.78 1.09 10.64
CA ALA A 47 14.14 1.24 10.14
C ALA A 47 14.29 2.49 9.28
N PHE A 48 15.53 2.82 8.94
CA PHE A 48 15.87 4.09 8.32
C PHE A 48 16.66 3.86 7.04
N ALA A 49 16.37 4.66 6.00
CA ALA A 49 17.13 4.68 4.75
C ALA A 49 17.57 6.10 4.42
N ARG A 50 18.66 6.23 3.67
CA ARG A 50 19.15 7.52 3.20
C ARG A 50 18.39 7.96 1.95
N VAL A 51 18.22 9.27 1.77
CA VAL A 51 17.60 9.80 0.54
C VAL A 51 18.46 9.52 -0.70
N ASP A 52 19.79 9.49 -0.53
CA ASP A 52 20.77 9.28 -1.59
C ASP A 52 21.15 7.80 -1.79
N ASP A 53 20.36 6.88 -1.24
CA ASP A 53 20.47 5.46 -1.55
C ASP A 53 20.20 5.24 -3.06
N PRO A 54 21.13 4.63 -3.82
CA PRO A 54 20.96 4.42 -5.26
C PRO A 54 19.68 3.63 -5.62
N GLU A 55 19.24 2.71 -4.78
CA GLU A 55 18.01 1.91 -4.99
C GLU A 55 16.73 2.75 -4.84
N LEU A 56 16.86 3.96 -4.27
CA LEU A 56 15.77 4.92 -4.07
C LEU A 56 15.89 6.14 -4.98
N ALA A 57 16.77 6.11 -6.00
CA ALA A 57 16.99 7.24 -6.89
C ALA A 57 15.71 7.74 -7.59
N SER A 58 14.77 6.84 -7.91
CA SER A 58 13.48 7.21 -8.52
C SER A 58 12.54 7.98 -7.59
N GLU A 59 12.85 8.04 -6.29
CA GLU A 59 12.02 8.70 -5.28
C GLU A 59 12.51 10.13 -4.98
N VAL A 60 13.77 10.44 -5.28
CA VAL A 60 14.46 11.69 -4.88
C VAL A 60 13.72 12.95 -5.35
N GLU A 61 13.35 13.04 -6.62
CA GLU A 61 12.65 14.21 -7.16
C GLU A 61 11.30 14.44 -6.45
N HIS A 62 10.56 13.36 -6.20
CA HIS A 62 9.24 13.42 -5.60
C HIS A 62 9.29 13.81 -4.12
N VAL A 63 10.27 13.31 -3.38
CA VAL A 63 10.40 13.61 -1.95
C VAL A 63 11.00 15.00 -1.72
N GLU A 64 11.86 15.46 -2.62
CA GLU A 64 12.35 16.85 -2.61
C GLU A 64 11.24 17.84 -2.93
N ALA A 65 10.34 17.51 -3.86
CA ALA A 65 9.15 18.31 -4.14
C ALA A 65 8.19 18.37 -2.94
N ALA A 66 8.01 17.24 -2.22
CA ALA A 66 7.11 17.17 -1.06
C ALA A 66 7.68 17.84 0.19
N LEU A 67 8.95 17.59 0.51
CA LEU A 67 9.67 18.20 1.63
C LEU A 67 11.09 18.60 1.18
N PRO A 68 11.29 19.85 0.74
CA PRO A 68 12.59 20.30 0.27
C PRO A 68 13.68 20.17 1.34
N GLY A 69 14.82 19.59 0.96
CA GLY A 69 15.93 19.27 1.85
C GLY A 69 15.78 17.96 2.61
N THR A 70 14.91 17.04 2.16
CA THR A 70 14.80 15.69 2.75
C THR A 70 16.15 14.98 2.69
N LYS A 71 16.55 14.32 3.79
CA LYS A 71 17.83 13.59 3.89
C LYS A 71 17.65 12.13 4.27
N SER A 72 16.54 11.79 4.91
CA SER A 72 16.31 10.44 5.39
C SER A 72 14.84 10.04 5.30
N TYR A 73 14.65 8.74 5.14
CA TYR A 73 13.37 8.07 5.23
C TYR A 73 13.28 7.31 6.56
N ILE A 74 12.14 7.42 7.23
CA ILE A 74 11.79 6.60 8.40
C ILE A 74 10.70 5.64 7.95
N SER A 75 11.03 4.37 7.78
CA SER A 75 10.10 3.33 7.35
C SER A 75 9.45 2.67 8.55
N LEU A 76 8.12 2.71 8.61
CA LEU A 76 7.31 2.18 9.70
C LEU A 76 6.61 0.89 9.26
N VAL A 77 6.50 -0.05 10.19
CA VAL A 77 5.74 -1.30 10.03
C VAL A 77 4.61 -1.33 11.05
N VAL A 78 3.40 -1.68 10.60
CA VAL A 78 2.28 -2.07 11.46
C VAL A 78 1.78 -3.44 11.02
N LYS A 79 1.61 -4.36 11.97
CA LYS A 79 1.11 -5.72 11.72
C LYS A 79 -0.39 -5.74 11.53
N MET A 80 -0.82 -6.70 10.72
CA MET A 80 -2.23 -7.06 10.56
C MET A 80 -2.53 -8.38 11.25
N ASN A 81 -3.76 -8.53 11.72
CA ASN A 81 -4.27 -9.79 12.25
C ASN A 81 -4.38 -10.83 11.12
N ARG A 82 -3.55 -11.86 11.22
CA ARG A 82 -3.35 -12.86 10.15
C ARG A 82 -4.63 -13.60 9.77
N ASP A 83 -5.42 -14.00 10.75
CA ASP A 83 -6.66 -14.74 10.51
C ASP A 83 -7.73 -13.87 9.86
N ASN A 84 -7.74 -12.57 10.13
CA ASN A 84 -8.61 -11.63 9.43
C ASN A 84 -8.27 -11.58 7.93
N ILE A 85 -6.98 -11.55 7.59
CA ILE A 85 -6.51 -11.57 6.20
C ILE A 85 -6.72 -12.94 5.53
N ARG A 86 -6.61 -14.04 6.28
CA ARG A 86 -6.86 -15.41 5.78
C ARG A 86 -8.32 -15.74 5.57
N SER A 87 -9.23 -14.99 6.18
CA SER A 87 -10.66 -15.21 6.06
C SER A 87 -11.13 -15.14 4.60
N THR A 88 -12.00 -16.07 4.21
CA THR A 88 -12.71 -16.00 2.92
C THR A 88 -13.76 -14.88 2.91
N ALA A 89 -14.16 -14.40 4.09
CA ALA A 89 -15.05 -13.27 4.25
C ALA A 89 -14.31 -11.96 3.93
N ARG A 90 -14.59 -11.43 2.74
CA ARG A 90 -13.99 -10.20 2.22
C ARG A 90 -14.09 -9.02 3.18
N SER A 91 -15.21 -8.88 3.90
CA SER A 91 -15.44 -7.79 4.85
C SER A 91 -14.41 -7.80 5.99
N VAL A 92 -14.05 -8.98 6.50
CA VAL A 92 -13.10 -9.12 7.62
C VAL A 92 -11.71 -8.65 7.19
N ALA A 93 -11.23 -9.08 6.03
CA ALA A 93 -9.94 -8.64 5.49
C ALA A 93 -9.92 -7.13 5.19
N ASN A 94 -11.00 -6.57 4.63
CA ASN A 94 -11.08 -5.14 4.37
C ASN A 94 -11.09 -4.29 5.64
N GLN A 95 -11.86 -4.69 6.66
CA GLN A 95 -11.84 -4.01 7.96
C GLN A 95 -10.43 -4.02 8.56
N GLU A 96 -9.72 -5.13 8.46
CA GLU A 96 -8.33 -5.23 8.90
C GLU A 96 -7.38 -4.29 8.13
N PHE A 97 -7.46 -4.25 6.79
CA PHE A 97 -6.65 -3.32 6.00
C PHE A 97 -6.93 -1.86 6.37
N HIS A 98 -8.20 -1.49 6.54
CA HIS A 98 -8.59 -0.13 6.87
C HIS A 98 -8.16 0.26 8.28
N ARG A 99 -8.36 -0.62 9.26
CA ARG A 99 -8.01 -0.33 10.66
C ARG A 99 -6.51 -0.24 10.84
N SER A 100 -5.75 -1.17 10.27
CA SER A 100 -4.28 -1.16 10.37
C SER A 100 -3.67 0.01 9.60
N GLY A 101 -4.30 0.44 8.49
CA GLY A 101 -3.92 1.66 7.78
C GLY A 101 -4.17 2.94 8.58
N GLU A 102 -5.27 3.02 9.33
CA GLU A 102 -5.53 4.13 10.27
C GLU A 102 -4.48 4.17 11.38
N LEU A 103 -4.20 3.03 12.01
CA LEU A 103 -3.20 2.93 13.08
C LEU A 103 -1.83 3.38 12.58
N LEU A 104 -1.43 2.96 11.38
CA LEU A 104 -0.18 3.38 10.77
C LEU A 104 -0.11 4.90 10.52
N ASN A 105 -1.19 5.50 9.99
CA ASN A 105 -1.27 6.95 9.80
C ASN A 105 -1.26 7.71 11.14
N GLU A 106 -1.91 7.17 12.17
CA GLU A 106 -1.91 7.71 13.53
C GLU A 106 -0.51 7.66 14.16
N THR A 107 0.17 6.52 14.05
CA THR A 107 1.57 6.35 14.47
C THR A 107 2.46 7.38 13.77
N ALA A 108 2.35 7.49 12.44
CA ALA A 108 3.17 8.42 11.68
C ALA A 108 2.88 9.89 12.02
N HIS A 109 1.61 10.24 12.29
CA HIS A 109 1.22 11.56 12.78
C HIS A 109 1.91 11.89 14.11
N ARG A 110 1.87 10.98 15.08
CA ARG A 110 2.47 11.16 16.41
C ARG A 110 4.00 11.34 16.30
N VAL A 111 4.67 10.54 15.49
CA VAL A 111 6.12 10.66 15.25
C VAL A 111 6.48 12.00 14.62
N VAL A 112 5.76 12.44 13.58
CA VAL A 112 6.00 13.75 12.95
C VAL A 112 5.82 14.89 13.95
N ARG A 113 4.80 14.84 14.83
CA ARG A 113 4.64 15.84 15.90
C ARG A 113 5.84 15.88 16.83
N ARG A 114 6.33 14.73 17.30
CA ARG A 114 7.52 14.64 18.16
C ARG A 114 8.77 15.20 17.49
N LEU A 115 8.97 14.92 16.20
CA LEU A 115 10.08 15.46 15.41
C LEU A 115 9.99 16.98 15.28
N GLN A 116 8.80 17.52 15.00
CA GLN A 116 8.56 18.96 14.90
C GLN A 116 8.78 19.67 16.24
N ASP A 117 8.31 19.09 17.35
CA ASP A 117 8.55 19.61 18.71
C ASP A 117 10.05 19.62 19.08
N ALA A 118 10.82 18.66 18.55
CA ALA A 118 12.27 18.61 18.68
C ALA A 118 13.02 19.59 17.73
N GLY A 119 12.29 20.20 16.79
CA GLY A 119 12.77 21.24 15.87
C GLY A 119 13.07 20.77 14.45
N TYR A 120 12.81 19.52 14.11
CA TYR A 120 13.05 18.93 12.78
C TYR A 120 11.89 19.22 11.83
N ARG A 121 12.17 19.36 10.52
CA ARG A 121 11.09 19.34 9.52
C ARG A 121 10.86 17.90 9.12
N ALA A 122 9.62 17.47 9.27
CA ALA A 122 9.19 16.13 8.90
C ALA A 122 7.82 16.18 8.23
N LEU A 123 7.59 15.24 7.32
CA LEU A 123 6.36 15.10 6.54
C LEU A 123 5.92 13.63 6.57
N ASN A 124 4.62 13.41 6.78
CA ASN A 124 3.98 12.09 6.71
C ASN A 124 3.10 12.03 5.45
N PRO A 125 3.55 11.37 4.36
CA PRO A 125 2.71 11.03 3.23
C PRO A 125 1.69 9.95 3.59
N SER A 126 0.60 9.87 2.83
CA SER A 126 -0.44 8.85 3.06
C SER A 126 0.12 7.43 2.91
N ALA A 127 0.08 6.63 3.98
CA ALA A 127 0.60 5.26 3.97
C ALA A 127 -0.24 4.30 3.12
N THR A 128 -1.55 4.56 3.05
CA THR A 128 -2.53 3.82 2.24
C THR A 128 -3.41 4.82 1.50
N PHE A 129 -4.06 4.40 0.41
CA PHE A 129 -4.96 5.27 -0.38
C PHE A 129 -4.31 6.60 -0.82
N PRO A 130 -3.41 6.54 -1.83
CA PRO A 130 -2.80 7.76 -2.38
C PRO A 130 -3.84 8.79 -2.83
N MET A 131 -3.53 10.08 -2.64
CA MET A 131 -4.49 11.18 -2.82
C MET A 131 -4.10 12.22 -3.87
N GLU A 132 -2.95 12.09 -4.56
CA GLU A 132 -2.53 13.03 -5.61
C GLU A 132 -3.30 12.76 -6.92
N MET A 133 -4.62 12.97 -6.90
CA MET A 133 -5.53 12.58 -7.99
C MET A 133 -5.34 13.40 -9.27
N ASP A 134 -4.79 14.61 -9.18
CA ASP A 134 -4.44 15.43 -10.36
C ASP A 134 -3.42 14.72 -11.26
N ASN A 135 -2.64 13.78 -10.71
CA ASN A 135 -1.67 12.98 -11.46
C ASN A 135 -2.25 11.67 -12.01
N TYR A 136 -3.52 11.33 -11.72
CA TYR A 136 -4.13 10.08 -12.19
C TYR A 136 -4.26 10.09 -13.74
N PRO A 137 -3.89 9.00 -14.44
CA PRO A 137 -3.57 7.64 -13.97
C PRO A 137 -2.08 7.36 -13.68
N GLY A 138 -1.24 8.39 -13.64
CA GLY A 138 0.18 8.30 -13.35
C GLY A 138 0.49 8.13 -11.85
N ARG A 139 1.51 8.85 -11.36
CA ARG A 139 2.02 8.71 -10.00
C ARG A 139 1.17 9.51 -9.01
N ILE A 140 0.21 8.83 -8.40
CA ILE A 140 -0.72 9.41 -7.41
C ILE A 140 -0.20 9.37 -5.96
N TRP A 141 0.99 8.83 -5.73
CA TRP A 141 1.62 8.71 -4.41
C TRP A 141 2.90 9.56 -4.31
N VAL A 142 3.18 10.07 -3.12
CA VAL A 142 4.39 10.87 -2.84
C VAL A 142 5.64 9.99 -2.84
N VAL A 143 5.62 8.89 -2.08
CA VAL A 143 6.77 7.99 -1.90
C VAL A 143 6.34 6.53 -1.99
N ALA A 144 7.17 5.69 -2.59
CA ALA A 144 6.95 4.25 -2.69
C ALA A 144 7.44 3.57 -1.40
N HIS A 145 6.50 3.23 -0.51
CA HIS A 145 6.83 2.62 0.80
C HIS A 145 7.57 1.28 0.70
N LYS A 146 7.30 0.47 -0.32
CA LYS A 146 7.90 -0.86 -0.49
C LYS A 146 9.42 -0.78 -0.78
N PRO A 147 9.91 -0.03 -1.80
CA PRO A 147 11.34 0.20 -2.00
C PRO A 147 12.04 0.74 -0.74
N VAL A 148 11.44 1.73 -0.08
CA VAL A 148 12.01 2.33 1.14
C VAL A 148 12.18 1.28 2.25
N ALA A 149 11.17 0.42 2.47
CA ALA A 149 11.25 -0.64 3.48
C ALA A 149 12.34 -1.68 3.14
N VAL A 150 12.52 -2.01 1.86
CA VAL A 150 13.57 -2.94 1.42
C VAL A 150 14.96 -2.33 1.65
N ALA A 151 15.18 -1.09 1.19
CA ALA A 151 16.43 -0.36 1.39
C ALA A 151 16.78 -0.19 2.88
N ALA A 152 15.76 0.06 3.70
CA ALA A 152 15.90 0.17 5.15
C ALA A 152 16.12 -1.18 5.87
N GLY A 153 16.02 -2.32 5.18
CA GLY A 153 16.25 -3.65 5.77
C GLY A 153 15.06 -4.30 6.48
N LEU A 154 13.84 -3.80 6.26
CA LEU A 154 12.62 -4.35 6.91
C LEU A 154 12.06 -5.59 6.20
N GLY A 155 12.60 -5.97 5.05
CA GLY A 155 12.17 -7.16 4.32
C GLY A 155 12.61 -7.18 2.87
N VAL A 156 12.15 -8.21 2.14
CA VAL A 156 12.40 -8.37 0.71
C VAL A 156 11.07 -8.51 -0.03
N MET A 157 11.00 -7.98 -1.25
CA MET A 157 9.82 -8.15 -2.09
C MET A 157 9.69 -9.61 -2.56
N GLY A 158 8.60 -10.27 -2.14
CA GLY A 158 8.28 -11.63 -2.60
C GLY A 158 7.74 -11.67 -4.02
N ILE A 159 7.55 -12.89 -4.55
CA ILE A 159 6.97 -13.15 -5.89
C ILE A 159 5.62 -12.45 -6.07
N HIS A 160 4.83 -12.35 -4.99
CA HIS A 160 3.54 -11.64 -4.97
C HIS A 160 3.64 -10.11 -4.90
N ARG A 161 4.83 -9.52 -5.03
CA ARG A 161 5.10 -8.07 -5.01
C ARG A 161 4.77 -7.36 -3.69
N ASN A 162 4.66 -8.08 -2.58
CA ASN A 162 4.61 -7.45 -1.24
C ASN A 162 5.93 -7.70 -0.53
N VAL A 163 6.32 -6.76 0.32
CA VAL A 163 7.47 -6.93 1.20
C VAL A 163 7.13 -8.01 2.22
N ILE A 164 8.05 -8.95 2.40
CA ILE A 164 7.98 -9.99 3.41
C ILE A 164 8.98 -9.63 4.49
N HIS A 165 8.46 -9.27 5.66
CA HIS A 165 9.25 -9.05 6.86
C HIS A 165 9.76 -10.40 7.41
N PRO A 166 11.02 -10.50 7.87
CA PRO A 166 11.60 -11.76 8.34
C PRO A 166 10.81 -12.35 9.52
N LYS A 167 10.38 -11.50 10.46
CA LYS A 167 9.52 -11.90 11.57
C LYS A 167 8.02 -12.00 11.24
N PHE A 168 7.40 -10.92 10.77
CA PHE A 168 5.94 -10.81 10.64
C PHE A 168 5.38 -11.34 9.31
N GLY A 169 6.24 -11.76 8.37
CA GLY A 169 5.81 -12.15 7.03
C GLY A 169 5.31 -10.95 6.23
N ASN A 170 4.36 -11.18 5.33
CA ASN A 170 3.73 -10.11 4.54
C ASN A 170 2.44 -9.55 5.18
N PHE A 171 2.13 -9.94 6.42
CA PHE A 171 0.97 -9.45 7.18
C PHE A 171 1.28 -8.10 7.83
N ILE A 172 1.78 -7.17 7.02
CA ILE A 172 2.22 -5.85 7.43
C ILE A 172 1.71 -4.77 6.47
N LEU A 173 1.53 -3.57 7.01
CA LEU A 173 1.42 -2.34 6.24
C LEU A 173 2.67 -1.49 6.47
N LEU A 174 3.01 -0.70 5.45
CA LEU A 174 4.24 0.10 5.41
C LEU A 174 3.90 1.58 5.29
N GLY A 175 4.56 2.40 6.10
CA GLY A 175 4.53 3.86 6.02
C GLY A 175 5.94 4.42 5.91
N THR A 176 6.07 5.65 5.43
CA THR A 176 7.36 6.32 5.33
C THR A 176 7.21 7.76 5.77
N ILE A 177 7.97 8.21 6.78
CA ILE A 177 8.09 9.63 7.12
C ILE A 177 9.34 10.18 6.42
N LEU A 178 9.22 11.38 5.86
CA LEU A 178 10.34 12.14 5.29
C LEU A 178 10.88 13.10 6.36
N VAL A 179 12.21 13.24 6.48
CA VAL A 179 12.83 14.17 7.43
C VAL A 179 14.04 14.89 6.82
N ASP A 180 14.22 16.16 7.16
CA ASP A 180 15.27 17.05 6.61
C ASP A 180 16.64 16.94 7.32
N ALA A 181 16.82 15.89 8.12
CA ALA A 181 18.02 15.64 8.90
C ALA A 181 18.57 14.23 8.65
N PRO A 182 19.91 14.07 8.64
CA PRO A 182 20.50 12.74 8.63
C PRO A 182 20.25 12.02 9.96
N ILE A 183 20.20 10.70 9.93
CA ILE A 183 20.09 9.82 11.11
C ILE A 183 21.47 9.19 11.39
N SER A 184 21.81 8.99 12.67
CA SER A 184 23.13 8.52 13.11
C SER A 184 23.46 7.09 12.63
N ARG A 185 22.44 6.27 12.34
CA ARG A 185 22.57 4.91 11.84
C ARG A 185 21.39 4.58 10.91
N TYR A 186 21.69 3.93 9.78
CA TYR A 186 20.69 3.46 8.82
C TYR A 186 20.60 1.93 8.84
N GLY A 187 19.49 1.40 8.36
CA GLY A 187 19.36 -0.02 8.08
C GLY A 187 20.17 -0.43 6.84
N GLN A 188 20.18 -1.73 6.57
CA GLN A 188 20.80 -2.32 5.39
C GLN A 188 19.85 -3.37 4.81
N PRO A 189 19.76 -3.52 3.48
CA PRO A 189 18.98 -4.59 2.88
C PRO A 189 19.35 -5.96 3.47
N LEU A 190 18.34 -6.83 3.61
CA LEU A 190 18.59 -8.20 4.07
C LEU A 190 19.50 -8.94 3.09
N ASP A 191 20.39 -9.77 3.63
CA ASP A 191 21.30 -10.63 2.87
C ASP A 191 20.63 -11.93 2.39
N TYR A 192 19.36 -12.14 2.73
CA TYR A 192 18.56 -13.27 2.29
C TYR A 192 17.12 -12.84 1.95
N SER A 193 16.41 -13.67 1.19
CA SER A 193 14.98 -13.50 0.91
C SER A 193 14.14 -14.32 1.90
N PRO A 194 13.21 -13.72 2.65
CA PRO A 194 12.24 -14.47 3.46
C PRO A 194 11.22 -15.25 2.60
N CYS A 195 11.19 -15.06 1.28
CA CYS A 195 10.29 -15.80 0.40
C CYS A 195 10.71 -17.27 0.29
N LEU A 196 9.82 -18.19 0.68
CA LEU A 196 10.10 -19.64 0.59
C LEU A 196 9.99 -20.24 -0.83
N GLU A 197 9.75 -19.41 -1.84
CA GLU A 197 9.49 -19.83 -3.23
C GLU A 197 8.40 -20.90 -3.44
N CYS A 198 7.54 -21.12 -2.44
CA CYS A 198 6.51 -22.18 -2.42
C CYS A 198 5.43 -22.07 -3.50
N LYS A 199 5.35 -20.94 -4.21
CA LYS A 199 4.35 -20.60 -5.24
C LYS A 199 2.88 -20.68 -4.79
N LEU A 200 2.59 -20.64 -3.48
CA LEU A 200 1.22 -20.62 -2.97
C LEU A 200 0.47 -19.36 -3.42
N CYS A 201 1.13 -18.20 -3.46
CA CYS A 201 0.55 -16.96 -3.99
C CYS A 201 0.15 -17.08 -5.48
N VAL A 202 0.95 -17.79 -6.28
CA VAL A 202 0.63 -18.10 -7.69
C VAL A 202 -0.58 -19.02 -7.77
N ALA A 203 -0.61 -20.07 -6.94
CA ALA A 203 -1.70 -21.02 -6.90
C ALA A 203 -3.01 -20.39 -6.40
N ALA A 204 -2.94 -19.38 -5.53
CA ALA A 204 -4.12 -18.72 -4.95
C ALA A 204 -4.67 -17.58 -5.82
N CYS A 205 -3.88 -17.02 -6.74
CA CYS A 205 -4.32 -15.88 -7.54
C CYS A 205 -5.51 -16.25 -8.44
N PRO A 206 -6.68 -15.61 -8.30
CA PRO A 206 -7.89 -16.04 -9.03
C PRO A 206 -7.85 -15.66 -10.52
N VAL A 207 -7.06 -14.64 -10.87
CA VAL A 207 -6.95 -14.08 -12.24
C VAL A 207 -5.57 -14.32 -12.87
N GLY A 208 -4.72 -15.13 -12.23
CA GLY A 208 -3.42 -15.51 -12.79
C GLY A 208 -2.41 -14.37 -12.93
N ALA A 209 -2.55 -13.30 -12.13
CA ALA A 209 -1.69 -12.12 -12.20
C ALA A 209 -0.25 -12.34 -11.72
N ILE A 210 0.04 -13.43 -11.02
CA ILE A 210 1.37 -13.74 -10.48
C ILE A 210 1.93 -14.95 -11.22
N GLY A 211 3.02 -14.77 -11.95
CA GLY A 211 3.71 -15.82 -12.69
C GLY A 211 4.61 -16.68 -11.80
N LYS A 212 4.84 -17.94 -12.21
CA LYS A 212 5.76 -18.85 -11.51
C LYS A 212 7.22 -18.37 -11.56
N ASP A 213 7.55 -17.60 -12.60
CA ASP A 213 8.85 -16.99 -12.89
C ASP A 213 9.06 -15.62 -12.19
N GLY A 214 8.08 -15.13 -11.41
CA GLY A 214 8.15 -13.79 -10.79
C GLY A 214 7.60 -12.65 -11.64
N SER A 215 7.12 -12.94 -12.85
CA SER A 215 6.35 -11.97 -13.64
C SER A 215 5.06 -11.57 -12.90
N PHE A 216 4.63 -10.33 -13.11
CA PHE A 216 3.43 -9.80 -12.47
C PHE A 216 2.62 -8.98 -13.48
N ASP A 217 1.39 -9.42 -13.74
CA ASP A 217 0.43 -8.69 -14.56
C ASP A 217 -0.36 -7.73 -13.67
N TRP A 218 0.13 -6.49 -13.60
CA TRP A 218 -0.51 -5.44 -12.80
C TRP A 218 -1.94 -5.16 -13.29
N LEU A 219 -2.19 -5.22 -14.60
CA LEU A 219 -3.50 -4.90 -15.17
C LEU A 219 -4.54 -5.96 -14.79
N ALA A 220 -4.16 -7.24 -14.83
CA ALA A 220 -5.03 -8.31 -14.35
C ALA A 220 -5.31 -8.18 -12.85
N CYS A 221 -4.28 -7.89 -12.03
CA CYS A 221 -4.43 -7.71 -10.60
C CYS A 221 -5.32 -6.51 -10.27
N SER A 222 -5.07 -5.33 -10.85
CA SER A 222 -5.81 -4.11 -10.56
C SER A 222 -7.25 -4.18 -11.04
N THR A 223 -7.52 -4.72 -12.23
CA THR A 223 -8.88 -4.88 -12.77
C THR A 223 -9.77 -5.71 -11.83
N HIS A 224 -9.22 -6.76 -11.22
CA HIS A 224 -9.96 -7.58 -10.28
C HIS A 224 -9.93 -7.03 -8.87
N ASN A 225 -8.74 -6.89 -8.29
CA ASN A 225 -8.57 -6.56 -6.88
C ASN A 225 -9.09 -5.15 -6.56
N TYR A 226 -8.87 -4.21 -7.47
CA TYR A 226 -9.24 -2.80 -7.32
C TYR A 226 -10.53 -2.47 -8.11
N ARG A 227 -11.42 -3.45 -8.31
CA ARG A 227 -12.69 -3.24 -9.04
C ARG A 227 -13.58 -2.15 -8.43
N GLU A 228 -13.39 -1.80 -7.17
CA GLU A 228 -14.18 -0.77 -6.49
C GLU A 228 -13.35 0.48 -6.16
N PHE A 229 -12.24 0.66 -6.87
CA PHE A 229 -11.36 1.83 -6.79
C PHE A 229 -11.53 2.67 -8.07
N MET A 230 -10.66 3.65 -8.27
CA MET A 230 -10.68 4.63 -9.36
C MET A 230 -11.00 4.02 -10.74
N GLY A 231 -10.27 3.00 -11.20
CA GLY A 231 -10.53 2.40 -12.51
C GLY A 231 -11.89 1.71 -12.62
N GLY A 232 -12.33 1.03 -11.57
CA GLY A 232 -13.65 0.40 -11.55
C GLY A 232 -14.80 1.39 -11.37
N PHE A 233 -14.57 2.52 -10.70
CA PHE A 233 -15.51 3.64 -10.64
C PHE A 233 -15.67 4.29 -12.02
N THR A 234 -14.57 4.52 -12.74
CA THR A 234 -14.62 5.05 -14.11
C THR A 234 -15.38 4.10 -15.05
N ASP A 235 -15.10 2.79 -15.02
CA ASP A 235 -15.85 1.74 -15.76
C ASP A 235 -17.35 1.78 -15.45
N TRP A 236 -17.70 1.95 -14.16
CA TRP A 236 -19.09 2.02 -13.71
C TRP A 236 -19.79 3.30 -14.22
N VAL A 237 -19.15 4.48 -14.11
CA VAL A 237 -19.71 5.75 -14.60
C VAL A 237 -19.83 5.76 -16.12
N GLN A 238 -18.84 5.22 -16.84
CA GLN A 238 -18.92 5.04 -18.30
C GLN A 238 -20.08 4.14 -18.67
N THR A 239 -20.27 3.03 -17.95
CA THR A 239 -21.42 2.14 -18.18
C THR A 239 -22.76 2.85 -17.96
N VAL A 240 -22.87 3.76 -16.97
CA VAL A 240 -24.06 4.61 -16.80
C VAL A 240 -24.25 5.53 -18.00
N ALA A 241 -23.19 6.20 -18.46
CA ALA A 241 -23.25 7.16 -19.56
C ALA A 241 -23.56 6.50 -20.92
N ASP A 242 -23.04 5.30 -21.14
CA ASP A 242 -23.21 4.53 -22.38
C ASP A 242 -24.57 3.81 -22.44
N SER A 243 -25.30 3.71 -21.32
CA SER A 243 -26.62 3.08 -21.29
C SER A 243 -27.72 4.04 -21.71
N THR A 244 -28.58 3.57 -22.60
CA THR A 244 -29.72 4.31 -23.15
C THR A 244 -30.82 4.56 -22.12
N ASP A 245 -31.04 3.61 -21.21
CA ASP A 245 -32.02 3.70 -20.12
C ASP A 245 -31.62 2.86 -18.89
N ALA A 246 -32.47 2.92 -17.85
CA ALA A 246 -32.26 2.19 -16.61
C ALA A 246 -32.33 0.66 -16.77
N ALA A 247 -33.07 0.14 -17.75
CA ALA A 247 -33.18 -1.30 -17.98
C ALA A 247 -31.90 -1.84 -18.63
N GLU A 248 -31.35 -1.13 -19.62
CA GLU A 248 -30.07 -1.47 -20.23
C GLU A 248 -28.94 -1.42 -19.18
N PHE A 249 -28.88 -0.35 -18.38
CA PHE A 249 -27.91 -0.24 -17.29
C PHE A 249 -27.97 -1.42 -16.32
N ARG A 250 -29.17 -1.81 -15.86
CA ARG A 250 -29.34 -2.96 -14.93
C ARG A 250 -29.01 -4.32 -15.57
N SER A 251 -29.08 -4.41 -16.90
CA SER A 251 -28.58 -5.60 -17.62
C SER A 251 -27.03 -5.64 -17.63
N ARG A 252 -26.39 -4.47 -17.64
CA ARG A 252 -24.94 -4.29 -17.71
C ARG A 252 -24.25 -4.20 -16.34
N VAL A 253 -24.95 -3.81 -15.28
CA VAL A 253 -24.46 -3.73 -13.88
C VAL A 253 -25.49 -4.35 -12.94
N THR A 254 -25.09 -5.39 -12.20
CA THR A 254 -26.00 -6.09 -11.28
C THR A 254 -26.28 -5.25 -10.03
N ASP A 255 -27.39 -5.51 -9.35
CA ASP A 255 -27.72 -4.86 -8.07
C ASP A 255 -26.61 -5.03 -7.02
N SER A 256 -25.99 -6.21 -6.98
CA SER A 256 -24.85 -6.47 -6.08
C SER A 256 -23.63 -5.62 -6.42
N GLU A 257 -23.38 -5.32 -7.69
CA GLU A 257 -22.25 -4.46 -8.09
C GLU A 257 -22.53 -3.00 -7.80
N ASN A 258 -23.76 -2.55 -8.06
CA ASN A 258 -24.21 -1.21 -7.67
C ASN A 258 -24.08 -0.99 -6.16
N ALA A 259 -24.60 -1.92 -5.36
CA ALA A 259 -24.48 -1.86 -3.90
C ALA A 259 -23.01 -1.91 -3.43
N SER A 260 -22.17 -2.72 -4.07
CA SER A 260 -20.76 -2.82 -3.72
C SER A 260 -19.97 -1.55 -4.08
N MET A 261 -20.27 -0.92 -5.22
CA MET A 261 -19.68 0.37 -5.59
C MET A 261 -20.15 1.48 -4.63
N TRP A 262 -21.46 1.57 -4.35
CA TRP A 262 -22.00 2.49 -3.36
C TRP A 262 -21.34 2.35 -1.99
N GLN A 263 -21.14 1.10 -1.52
CA GLN A 263 -20.47 0.84 -0.25
C GLN A 263 -19.02 1.31 -0.27
N SER A 264 -18.29 1.07 -1.37
CA SER A 264 -16.91 1.52 -1.52
C SER A 264 -16.78 3.05 -1.48
N LEU A 265 -17.75 3.77 -2.07
CA LEU A 265 -17.81 5.23 -2.10
C LEU A 265 -18.27 5.84 -0.76
N SER A 266 -19.21 5.18 -0.06
CA SER A 266 -19.78 5.65 1.21
C SER A 266 -18.92 5.28 2.41
N PHE A 267 -18.08 4.25 2.25
CA PHE A 267 -17.08 3.83 3.23
C PHE A 267 -15.68 4.08 2.64
N LYS A 268 -14.80 3.09 2.71
CA LYS A 268 -13.45 3.14 2.16
C LYS A 268 -13.34 2.16 0.99
N PRO A 269 -12.34 2.34 0.09
CA PRO A 269 -12.20 1.47 -1.07
C PRO A 269 -11.95 0.00 -0.69
N ASN A 270 -12.83 -0.90 -1.12
CA ASN A 270 -12.77 -2.29 -0.71
C ASN A 270 -12.03 -3.18 -1.74
N TYR A 271 -11.02 -3.90 -1.30
CA TYR A 271 -10.29 -4.89 -2.10
C TYR A 271 -11.14 -6.14 -2.37
N LYS A 272 -11.14 -6.66 -3.60
CA LYS A 272 -11.83 -7.93 -3.94
C LYS A 272 -11.05 -9.16 -3.49
N ALA A 273 -9.73 -9.06 -3.41
CA ALA A 273 -8.85 -10.17 -3.09
C ALA A 273 -7.74 -9.74 -2.12
N ALA A 274 -7.20 -10.73 -1.41
CA ALA A 274 -5.97 -10.63 -0.64
C ALA A 274 -5.23 -11.97 -0.63
N TYR A 275 -5.51 -12.82 -1.62
CA TYR A 275 -5.23 -14.26 -1.53
C TYR A 275 -3.73 -14.55 -1.48
N CYS A 276 -2.93 -13.78 -2.21
CA CYS A 276 -1.48 -13.91 -2.16
C CYS A 276 -0.88 -13.49 -0.81
N LEU A 277 -1.54 -12.59 -0.06
CA LEU A 277 -1.17 -12.28 1.32
C LEU A 277 -1.59 -13.43 2.25
N ALA A 278 -2.87 -13.79 2.21
CA ALA A 278 -3.48 -14.83 3.05
C ALA A 278 -2.69 -16.16 3.08
N VAL A 279 -2.29 -16.65 1.91
CA VAL A 279 -1.65 -17.97 1.77
C VAL A 279 -0.15 -17.95 2.02
N CYS A 280 0.46 -16.79 2.25
CA CYS A 280 1.90 -16.71 2.45
C CYS A 280 2.26 -17.30 3.82
N PRO A 281 3.11 -18.34 3.87
CA PRO A 281 3.56 -18.92 5.14
C PRO A 281 4.86 -18.27 5.64
N ALA A 282 5.48 -17.36 4.87
CA ALA A 282 6.76 -16.77 5.26
C ALA A 282 6.64 -15.86 6.48
N GLY A 283 7.69 -15.84 7.31
CA GLY A 283 7.78 -15.09 8.56
C GLY A 283 7.97 -16.01 9.76
N GLU A 284 8.91 -15.70 10.64
CA GLU A 284 9.16 -16.47 11.88
C GLU A 284 7.89 -16.65 12.71
N ASP A 285 7.08 -15.59 12.85
CA ASP A 285 5.82 -15.64 13.59
C ASP A 285 4.73 -16.41 12.83
N VAL A 286 4.93 -16.76 11.55
CA VAL A 286 3.89 -17.20 10.60
C VAL A 286 4.05 -18.64 10.12
N ILE A 287 5.28 -19.13 10.01
CA ILE A 287 5.65 -20.31 9.22
C ILE A 287 5.28 -21.64 9.87
N GLU A 288 5.16 -21.69 11.20
CA GLU A 288 5.00 -22.91 12.00
C GLU A 288 3.89 -23.85 11.48
N PRO A 289 2.64 -23.41 11.24
CA PRO A 289 1.58 -24.31 10.76
C PRO A 289 1.86 -24.93 9.38
N TYR A 290 2.66 -24.25 8.55
CA TYR A 290 3.06 -24.78 7.24
C TYR A 290 4.15 -25.85 7.37
N LEU A 291 5.06 -25.73 8.34
CA LEU A 291 6.10 -26.72 8.61
C LEU A 291 5.52 -27.96 9.28
N ASP A 292 4.61 -27.78 10.24
CA ASP A 292 4.00 -28.88 10.99
C ASP A 292 3.24 -29.84 10.08
N ASN A 293 2.37 -29.29 9.23
CA ASN A 293 1.59 -30.11 8.30
C ASN A 293 1.18 -29.30 7.07
N ARG A 294 2.02 -29.39 6.03
CA ARG A 294 1.75 -28.74 4.73
C ARG A 294 0.38 -29.07 4.16
N LYS A 295 -0.06 -30.33 4.23
CA LYS A 295 -1.38 -30.73 3.69
C LYS A 295 -2.50 -30.03 4.44
N SER A 296 -2.46 -30.05 5.77
CA SER A 296 -3.43 -29.35 6.63
C SER A 296 -3.43 -27.85 6.36
N PHE A 297 -2.26 -27.23 6.18
CA PHE A 297 -2.18 -25.81 5.82
C PHE A 297 -2.86 -25.51 4.48
N LEU A 298 -2.64 -26.34 3.44
CA LEU A 298 -3.30 -26.16 2.15
C LEU A 298 -4.82 -26.31 2.27
N ASP A 299 -5.26 -27.31 3.03
CA ASP A 299 -6.69 -27.58 3.25
C ASP A 299 -7.39 -26.46 4.03
N LEU A 300 -6.69 -25.85 5.00
CA LEU A 300 -7.24 -24.79 5.84
C LEU A 300 -7.15 -23.39 5.23
N VAL A 301 -6.06 -23.08 4.51
CA VAL A 301 -5.77 -21.70 4.08
C VAL A 301 -5.92 -21.51 2.57
N LEU A 302 -5.39 -22.43 1.75
CA LEU A 302 -5.38 -22.26 0.28
C LEU A 302 -6.72 -22.67 -0.35
N LYS A 303 -7.19 -23.90 -0.07
CA LYS A 303 -8.38 -24.46 -0.73
C LYS A 303 -9.64 -23.61 -0.53
N PRO A 304 -9.94 -23.07 0.66
CA PRO A 304 -11.14 -22.25 0.83
C PRO A 304 -11.18 -21.02 -0.07
N LEU A 305 -10.02 -20.41 -0.38
CA LEU A 305 -9.92 -19.27 -1.30
C LEU A 305 -10.10 -19.70 -2.76
N GLN A 306 -9.56 -20.86 -3.14
CA GLN A 306 -9.74 -21.45 -4.48
C GLN A 306 -11.20 -21.88 -4.73
N ASP A 307 -11.85 -22.44 -3.73
CA ASP A 307 -13.20 -23.03 -3.83
C ASP A 307 -14.31 -22.00 -3.65
N LYS A 308 -13.99 -20.81 -3.11
CA LYS A 308 -14.96 -19.71 -2.94
C LYS A 308 -15.69 -19.39 -4.24
N LYS A 309 -17.02 -19.38 -4.20
CA LYS A 309 -17.87 -18.93 -5.31
C LYS A 309 -17.96 -17.41 -5.30
N GLU A 310 -17.43 -16.77 -6.34
CA GLU A 310 -17.40 -15.31 -6.47
C GLU A 310 -17.33 -14.87 -7.93
N THR A 311 -17.52 -13.57 -8.16
CA THR A 311 -17.33 -12.95 -9.48
C THR A 311 -15.87 -12.53 -9.66
N LEU A 312 -15.25 -12.97 -10.75
CA LEU A 312 -13.93 -12.53 -11.18
C LEU A 312 -14.07 -11.50 -12.30
N TYR A 313 -13.30 -10.42 -12.18
CA TYR A 313 -13.35 -9.30 -13.12
C TYR A 313 -12.09 -9.31 -13.96
N VAL A 314 -12.28 -9.35 -15.28
CA VAL A 314 -11.18 -9.50 -16.23
C VAL A 314 -11.42 -8.58 -17.43
N LEU A 315 -10.34 -8.25 -18.12
CA LEU A 315 -10.41 -7.50 -19.38
C LEU A 315 -10.84 -8.41 -20.53
N PRO A 316 -11.45 -7.87 -21.59
CA PRO A 316 -11.74 -8.63 -22.81
C PRO A 316 -10.45 -9.18 -23.42
N ASN A 317 -10.54 -10.37 -24.03
CA ASN A 317 -9.43 -11.02 -24.77
C ASN A 317 -8.09 -11.09 -23.99
N SER A 318 -8.17 -11.29 -22.67
CA SER A 318 -6.99 -11.31 -21.79
C SER A 318 -6.60 -12.71 -21.33
N LYS A 319 -5.30 -12.93 -21.08
CA LYS A 319 -4.79 -14.16 -20.44
C LYS A 319 -5.44 -14.41 -19.08
N ALA A 320 -5.82 -13.35 -18.36
CA ALA A 320 -6.52 -13.43 -17.09
C ALA A 320 -7.91 -14.08 -17.24
N LYS A 321 -8.64 -13.76 -18.31
CA LYS A 321 -9.93 -14.39 -18.65
C LYS A 321 -9.74 -15.89 -18.90
N GLU A 322 -8.86 -16.25 -19.84
CA GLU A 322 -8.57 -17.65 -20.17
C GLU A 322 -8.13 -18.46 -18.94
N TYR A 323 -7.27 -17.85 -18.12
CA TYR A 323 -6.81 -18.45 -16.88
C TYR A 323 -7.97 -18.70 -15.91
N ALA A 324 -8.82 -17.69 -15.66
CA ALA A 324 -9.93 -17.78 -14.74
C ALA A 324 -10.94 -18.86 -15.17
N GLU A 325 -11.36 -18.85 -16.44
CA GLU A 325 -12.32 -19.81 -16.98
C GLU A 325 -11.80 -21.25 -16.94
N ARG A 326 -10.52 -21.45 -17.26
CA ARG A 326 -9.88 -22.78 -17.23
C ARG A 326 -9.62 -23.27 -15.80
N ARG A 327 -9.09 -22.41 -14.93
CA ARG A 327 -8.57 -22.80 -13.61
C ARG A 327 -9.66 -22.82 -12.53
N TYR A 328 -10.67 -21.96 -12.67
CA TYR A 328 -11.75 -21.77 -11.71
C TYR A 328 -13.12 -21.71 -12.41
N PRO A 329 -13.54 -22.78 -13.11
CA PRO A 329 -14.78 -22.80 -13.89
C PRO A 329 -16.05 -22.57 -13.04
N HIS A 330 -15.97 -22.77 -11.72
CA HIS A 330 -17.05 -22.50 -10.78
C HIS A 330 -17.15 -21.04 -10.33
N LYS A 331 -16.16 -20.19 -10.64
CA LYS A 331 -16.19 -18.75 -10.36
C LYS A 331 -16.74 -18.02 -11.58
N ARG A 332 -17.72 -17.13 -11.37
CA ARG A 332 -18.37 -16.41 -12.46
C ARG A 332 -17.39 -15.38 -13.04
N VAL A 333 -17.08 -15.47 -14.32
CA VAL A 333 -16.24 -14.47 -14.99
C VAL A 333 -17.09 -13.34 -15.55
N ARG A 334 -16.64 -12.10 -15.36
CA ARG A 334 -17.28 -10.89 -15.84
C ARG A 334 -16.25 -9.99 -16.52
N VAL A 335 -16.52 -9.70 -17.79
CA VAL A 335 -15.68 -8.85 -18.63
C VAL A 335 -16.01 -7.38 -18.36
N VAL A 336 -14.98 -6.56 -18.15
CA VAL A 336 -15.06 -5.11 -17.90
C VAL A 336 -13.97 -4.36 -18.67
N ASP A 337 -14.14 -3.04 -18.81
CA ASP A 337 -13.16 -2.20 -19.49
C ASP A 337 -12.02 -1.71 -18.57
N GLY A 338 -12.27 -1.71 -17.25
CA GLY A 338 -11.30 -1.29 -16.23
C GLY A 338 -11.04 0.22 -16.20
N GLY A 339 -11.99 1.02 -16.68
CA GLY A 339 -11.98 2.48 -16.64
C GLY A 339 -11.01 3.11 -17.62
N ARG A 340 -10.62 2.38 -18.66
CA ARG A 340 -9.68 2.89 -19.67
C ARG A 340 -10.46 3.62 -20.76
N PRO A 341 -9.89 4.70 -21.31
CA PRO A 341 -10.38 5.22 -22.58
C PRO A 341 -10.32 4.07 -23.59
N GLN A 342 -11.49 3.62 -24.06
CA GLN A 342 -11.53 2.78 -25.24
C GLN A 342 -10.89 3.59 -26.37
N PRO A 343 -10.00 3.02 -27.20
CA PRO A 343 -9.62 3.69 -28.43
C PRO A 343 -10.93 4.03 -29.14
N SER A 344 -11.15 5.32 -29.39
CA SER A 344 -12.42 5.82 -29.91
C SER A 344 -12.81 4.98 -31.12
N ALA A 345 -13.90 4.23 -30.98
CA ALA A 345 -14.63 3.72 -32.13
C ALA A 345 -15.36 4.91 -32.75
N THR A 346 -14.59 5.76 -33.42
CA THR A 346 -15.16 6.75 -34.35
C THR A 346 -14.69 6.33 -35.76
N PRO A 347 -15.62 6.19 -36.72
CA PRO A 347 -15.36 5.63 -38.04
C PRO A 347 -14.33 6.39 -38.89
#